data_AF-A0A511ZII1-F1
#
_entry.id   AF-A0A511ZII1-F1
#
_cell.length_a   1.000
_cell.length_b   1.000
_cell.length_c   1.000
_cell.angle_alpha   90.00
_cell.angle_beta   90.00
_cell.angle_gamma   90.00
#
_symmetry.space_group_name_H-M   'P 1'
#
loop_
_entity.id
_entity.type
_entity.pdbx_description
1 polymer ?
#
loop_
_entity_poly.entity_id
_entity_poly.type
_entity_poly.pdbx_seq_one_letter_code
_entity_poly.pdbx_strand_id
1 'polypeptide(L)' 'METSKVEINLSEDKVLVVKGGKLKEYPKPDSGFGKQIINWNDGKICNEEIRYTVK' A
#
# COMPACT_ATOMS: atom_id res chain seq x y z
N MET A 1 17.13 0.98 -17.78
CA MET A 1 16.25 1.30 -16.64
C MET A 1 16.87 0.64 -15.42
N GLU A 2 17.17 1.40 -14.38
CA GLU A 2 17.70 0.82 -13.15
C GLU A 2 16.57 0.13 -12.39
N THR A 3 16.77 -1.14 -12.06
CA THR A 3 15.81 -1.92 -11.29
C THR A 3 16.23 -1.89 -9.83
N SER A 4 15.43 -1.24 -8.98
CA SER A 4 15.62 -1.31 -7.52
C SER A 4 14.98 -2.58 -6.97
N LYS A 5 15.66 -3.23 -6.03
CA LYS A 5 15.16 -4.40 -5.31
C LYS A 5 15.00 -4.05 -3.83
N VAL A 6 13.98 -4.62 -3.20
CA VAL A 6 13.68 -4.45 -1.78
C VAL A 6 13.39 -5.81 -1.17
N GLU A 7 13.87 -6.03 0.04
CA GLU A 7 13.56 -7.22 0.83
C GLU A 7 12.28 -6.98 1.64
N ILE A 8 11.43 -7.99 1.74
CA ILE A 8 10.12 -7.90 2.41
C ILE A 8 9.94 -9.06 3.36
N ASN A 9 9.75 -8.76 4.65
CA ASN A 9 9.35 -9.75 5.64
C ASN A 9 7.93 -10.27 5.35
N LEU A 10 7.75 -11.58 5.20
CA LEU A 10 6.46 -12.21 4.92
C LEU A 10 5.75 -12.77 6.17
N SER A 11 6.36 -12.64 7.36
CA SER A 11 5.76 -13.09 8.62
C SER A 11 4.74 -12.12 9.22
N GLU A 12 4.53 -10.96 8.58
CA GLU A 12 3.68 -9.88 9.07
C GLU A 12 2.69 -9.44 8.00
N ASP A 13 1.44 -9.22 8.41
CA ASP A 13 0.42 -8.64 7.55
C ASP A 13 0.72 -7.16 7.30
N LYS A 14 0.83 -6.78 6.03
CA LYS A 14 1.06 -5.39 5.60
C LYS A 14 0.52 -5.16 4.20
N VAL A 15 0.26 -3.89 3.90
CA VAL A 15 -0.07 -3.45 2.54
C VAL A 15 1.06 -2.59 1.99
N LEU A 16 1.59 -3.03 0.85
CA LEU A 16 2.70 -2.38 0.15
C LEU A 16 2.26 -2.00 -1.26
N VAL A 17 2.56 -0.77 -1.67
CA VAL A 17 2.26 -0.26 -3.01
C VAL A 17 3.52 0.28 -3.65
N VAL A 18 3.82 -0.21 -4.86
CA VAL A 18 4.91 0.33 -5.69
C VAL A 18 4.35 1.38 -6.62
N LYS A 19 4.78 2.63 -6.48
CA LYS A 19 4.32 3.77 -7.29
C LYS A 19 5.48 4.68 -7.63
N GLY A 20 5.68 4.94 -8.93
CA GLY A 20 6.76 5.81 -9.41
C GLY A 20 8.17 5.31 -9.01
N GLY A 21 8.37 4.00 -8.97
CA GLY A 21 9.65 3.38 -8.58
C GLY A 21 9.93 3.38 -7.07
N LYS A 22 8.97 3.78 -6.23
CA LYS A 22 9.11 3.78 -4.76
C LYS A 22 8.15 2.78 -4.14
N LEU A 23 8.63 2.02 -3.16
CA LEU A 23 7.80 1.20 -2.29
C LEU A 23 7.21 2.09 -1.19
N LYS A 24 5.89 2.10 -1.07
CA LYS A 24 5.16 2.77 0.00
C LYS A 24 4.47 1.72 0.86
N GLU A 25 4.69 1.79 2.17
CA GLU A 25 3.96 0.99 3.16
C GLU A 25 2.77 1.77 3.71
N TYR A 26 1.67 1.07 3.93
CA TYR A 26 0.46 1.64 4.50
C TYR A 26 0.25 1.16 5.94
N PRO A 27 -0.14 2.07 6.86
CA PRO A 27 -0.33 1.69 8.23
C PRO A 27 -1.50 0.71 8.35
N LYS A 28 -1.39 -0.22 9.28
CA LYS A 28 -2.52 -1.03 9.73
C LYS A 28 -3.42 -0.19 10.65
N PRO A 29 -4.75 -0.42 10.66
CA PRO A 29 -5.60 0.19 11.67
C PRO A 29 -5.16 -0.27 13.07
N ASP A 30 -5.14 0.66 14.04
CA ASP A 30 -4.78 0.35 15.43
C ASP A 30 -5.77 -0.62 16.09
N SER A 31 -7.04 -0.56 15.67
CA SER A 31 -8.11 -1.47 16.06
C SER A 31 -9.21 -1.48 14.99
N GLY A 32 -10.19 -2.39 15.08
CA GLY A 32 -11.35 -2.37 14.19
C GLY A 32 -11.06 -2.89 12.78
N PHE A 33 -11.59 -2.21 11.75
CA PHE A 33 -11.49 -2.61 10.34
C PHE A 33 -10.74 -1.56 9.52
N GLY A 34 -9.96 -2.01 8.54
CA GLY A 34 -9.33 -1.16 7.54
C GLY A 34 -9.85 -1.47 6.14
N LYS A 35 -10.02 -0.43 5.32
CA LYS A 35 -10.34 -0.55 3.89
C LYS A 35 -9.37 0.30 3.08
N GLN A 36 -8.77 -0.30 2.06
CA GLN A 36 -7.91 0.38 1.09
C GLN A 36 -8.47 0.23 -0.32
N ILE A 37 -8.47 1.33 -1.08
CA ILE A 37 -8.88 1.38 -2.47
C ILE A 37 -7.73 1.99 -3.29
N ILE A 38 -7.28 1.27 -4.32
CA ILE A 38 -6.27 1.75 -5.27
C ILE A 38 -6.95 1.94 -6.62
N ASN A 39 -6.92 3.17 -7.12
CA ASN A 39 -7.45 3.51 -8.42
C ASN A 39 -6.32 3.52 -9.45
N TRP A 40 -6.55 2.81 -10.55
CA TRP A 40 -5.66 2.74 -11.69
C TRP A 40 -6.27 3.53 -12.85
N ASN A 41 -5.44 4.28 -13.55
CA ASN A 41 -5.80 4.93 -14.81
C ASN A 41 -4.63 4.84 -15.77
N ASP A 42 -4.85 4.29 -16.96
CA ASP A 42 -3.83 4.14 -17.99
C ASP A 42 -2.54 3.44 -17.48
N GLY A 43 -2.71 2.33 -16.78
CA GLY A 43 -1.61 1.53 -16.24
C GLY A 43 -0.83 2.18 -15.08
N LYS A 44 -1.26 3.36 -14.61
CA LYS A 44 -0.62 4.09 -13.51
C LYS A 44 -1.57 4.20 -12.32
N ILE A 45 -1.00 4.09 -11.12
CA ILE A 45 -1.74 4.36 -9.88
C ILE A 45 -2.01 5.86 -9.78
N CYS A 46 -3.27 6.27 -9.85
CA CYS A 46 -3.66 7.68 -9.82
C CYS A 46 -4.08 8.14 -8.42
N ASN A 47 -4.87 7.33 -7.71
CA ASN A 47 -5.40 7.68 -6.38
C ASN A 47 -5.37 6.48 -5.44
N GLU A 48 -5.13 6.75 -4.16
CA GLU A 48 -5.00 5.77 -3.09
C GLU A 48 -5.82 6.28 -1.90
N GLU A 49 -6.90 5.56 -1.56
CA GLU A 49 -7.81 5.93 -0.49
C GLU A 49 -7.78 4.90 0.61
N ILE A 50 -7.72 5.37 1.86
CA ILE A 50 -7.66 4.53 3.04
C ILE A 50 -8.65 5.03 4.08
N ARG A 51 -9.38 4.09 4.65
CA ARG A 51 -10.33 4.32 5.73
C ARG A 51 -10.08 3.32 6.84
N TYR A 52 -10.12 3.83 8.07
CA TYR A 52 -10.03 3.01 9.28
C TYR A 52 -11.26 3.27 10.13
N THR A 53 -11.73 2.24 10.84
CA THR A 53 -12.70 2.39 11.91
C THR A 53 -12.00 2.22 13.24
N VAL A 54 -12.32 3.06 14.22
CA VAL A 54 -11.87 2.88 15.61
C VAL A 54 -12.99 2.13 16.34
N LYS A 55 -12.62 1.11 17.13
CA LYS A 55 -13.56 0.41 18.01
C LYS A 55 -13.74 1.13 19.34
#